data_AF-A0A4R3XWD1-F1
#
_entry.id   AF-A0A4R3XWD1-F1
#
_cell.length_a   1.000
_cell.length_b   1.000
_cell.length_c   1.000
_cell.angle_alpha   90.00
_cell.angle_beta   90.00
_cell.angle_gamma   90.00
#
_symmetry.space_group_name_H-M   'P 1'
#
loop_
_entity.id
_entity.type
_entity.pdbx_description
1 polymer ?
#
loop_
_entity_poly.entity_id
_entity_poly.type
_entity_poly.pdbx_seq_one_letter_code
_entity_poly.pdbx_strand_id
1 'polypeptide(L)'
;MSEESDSFNEKLKAVIDEMTPRCLDDIIRENRELAELRMATDADIQGVPAEIEEARMVTDAVENWRLITLYVPPLELAHVLLLGKSEKKKGPVLSSKILEIDLNKGLVGTESGSLYKLGKPGAGEPPTEHLVQVCATLHFWGSGEILGVPTFI
;
A
#
# COMPACT_ATOMS: atom_id res chain seq x y z
N MET A 1 -27.02 -14.20 -30.67
CA MET A 1 -25.69 -13.56 -30.54
C MET A 1 -25.59 -12.60 -29.34
N SER A 2 -26.69 -12.12 -28.75
CA SER A 2 -26.66 -11.31 -27.51
C SER A 2 -26.47 -12.14 -26.24
N GLU A 3 -27.17 -13.27 -26.09
CA GLU A 3 -27.18 -14.04 -24.83
C GLU A 3 -25.82 -14.68 -24.46
N GLU A 4 -25.04 -15.15 -25.43
CA GLU A 4 -23.70 -15.70 -25.18
C GLU A 4 -22.68 -14.62 -24.78
N SER A 5 -22.84 -13.41 -25.33
CA SER A 5 -21.99 -12.26 -24.98
C SER A 5 -22.28 -11.78 -23.56
N ASP A 6 -23.55 -11.78 -23.15
CA ASP A 6 -23.96 -11.36 -21.81
C ASP A 6 -23.49 -12.36 -20.75
N SER A 7 -23.61 -13.67 -21.01
CA SER A 7 -23.11 -14.69 -20.06
C SER A 7 -21.59 -14.66 -19.89
N PHE A 8 -20.83 -14.36 -20.94
CA PHE A 8 -19.36 -14.24 -20.85
C PHE A 8 -18.95 -13.04 -19.99
N ASN A 9 -19.57 -11.89 -20.19
CA ASN A 9 -19.28 -10.67 -19.44
C ASN A 9 -19.61 -10.84 -17.95
N GLU A 10 -20.69 -11.53 -17.60
CA GLU A 10 -21.04 -11.83 -16.21
C GLU A 10 -20.01 -12.73 -15.52
N LYS A 11 -19.56 -13.80 -16.21
CA LYS A 11 -18.51 -14.68 -15.69
C LYS A 11 -17.20 -13.94 -15.50
N LEU A 12 -16.80 -13.10 -16.46
CA LEU A 12 -15.58 -12.31 -16.37
C LEU A 12 -15.64 -11.33 -15.19
N LYS A 13 -16.78 -10.65 -15.01
CA LYS A 13 -16.99 -9.75 -13.88
C LYS A 13 -16.88 -10.49 -12.54
N ALA A 14 -17.50 -11.66 -12.42
CA ALA A 14 -17.42 -12.46 -11.20
C ALA A 14 -15.97 -12.84 -10.85
N VAL A 15 -15.18 -13.23 -11.84
CA VAL A 15 -13.75 -13.53 -11.65
C VAL A 15 -12.97 -12.29 -11.21
N ILE A 16 -13.20 -11.13 -11.83
CA ILE A 16 -12.55 -9.87 -11.45
C ILE A 16 -12.92 -9.49 -10.01
N ASP A 17 -14.20 -9.58 -9.66
CA ASP A 17 -14.70 -9.25 -8.32
C ASP A 17 -14.10 -10.19 -7.25
N GLU A 18 -13.88 -11.47 -7.57
CA GLU A 18 -13.23 -12.44 -6.68
C GLU A 18 -11.70 -12.21 -6.53
N MET A 19 -11.04 -11.78 -7.60
CA MET A 19 -9.61 -11.47 -7.58
C MET A 19 -9.30 -10.12 -6.91
N THR A 20 -10.26 -9.20 -6.87
CA THR A 20 -10.05 -7.85 -6.34
C THR A 20 -10.13 -7.85 -4.81
N PRO A 21 -9.06 -7.47 -4.08
CA PRO A 21 -9.09 -7.39 -2.62
C PRO A 21 -10.05 -6.28 -2.16
N ARG A 22 -10.78 -6.51 -1.07
CA ARG A 22 -11.73 -5.55 -0.50
C ARG A 22 -11.15 -4.75 0.67
N CYS A 23 -10.09 -5.26 1.29
CA CYS A 23 -9.31 -4.61 2.35
C CYS A 23 -7.86 -5.08 2.29
N LEU A 24 -7.00 -4.52 3.15
CA LEU A 24 -5.59 -4.93 3.25
C LEU A 24 -5.42 -6.40 3.64
N ASP A 25 -6.27 -6.92 4.53
CA ASP A 25 -6.22 -8.32 4.98
C ASP A 25 -6.54 -9.31 3.84
N ASP A 26 -7.29 -8.91 2.82
CA ASP A 26 -7.62 -9.76 1.65
C ASP A 26 -6.44 -9.93 0.67
N ILE A 27 -5.35 -9.17 0.83
CA ILE A 27 -4.22 -9.13 -0.12
C ILE A 27 -3.30 -10.35 0.02
N ILE A 28 -2.91 -10.70 1.25
CA ILE A 28 -2.08 -11.90 1.50
C ILE A 28 -3.03 -13.08 1.68
N ARG A 29 -3.03 -14.02 0.73
CA ARG A 29 -3.97 -15.15 0.72
C ARG A 29 -3.32 -16.47 1.10
N GLU A 30 -2.00 -16.55 0.96
CA GLU A 30 -1.20 -17.71 1.34
C GLU A 30 -0.14 -17.30 2.37
N ASN A 31 0.30 -18.25 3.19
CA ASN A 31 1.36 -18.05 4.18
C ASN A 31 1.10 -16.84 5.12
N ARG A 32 -0.15 -16.67 5.58
CA ARG A 32 -0.56 -15.57 6.48
C ARG A 32 0.16 -15.61 7.83
N GLU A 33 0.67 -16.76 8.22
CA GLU A 33 1.55 -16.92 9.38
C GLU A 33 2.94 -16.31 9.18
N LEU A 34 3.36 -16.07 7.93
CA LEU A 34 4.65 -15.46 7.60
C LEU A 34 4.56 -13.95 7.47
N ALA A 35 3.43 -13.42 7.00
CA ALA A 35 3.25 -11.98 6.85
C ALA A 35 1.79 -11.56 6.91
N GLU A 36 1.56 -10.34 7.39
CA GLU A 36 0.28 -9.66 7.39
C GLU A 36 0.41 -8.23 6.83
N LEU A 37 -0.65 -7.77 6.18
CA LEU A 37 -0.82 -6.37 5.79
C LEU A 37 -1.95 -5.76 6.60
N ARG A 38 -1.66 -4.67 7.30
CA ARG A 38 -2.65 -3.95 8.11
C ARG A 38 -2.42 -2.45 8.09
N MET A 39 -3.40 -1.68 8.57
CA MET A 39 -3.18 -0.27 8.88
C MET A 39 -2.09 -0.15 9.95
N ALA A 40 -1.22 0.85 9.80
CA ALA A 40 -0.17 1.10 10.79
C ALA A 40 -0.81 1.53 12.11
N THR A 41 -0.34 0.93 13.20
CA THR A 41 -0.72 1.29 14.57
C THR A 41 0.20 2.38 15.11
N ASP A 42 -0.21 3.03 16.19
CA ASP A 42 0.63 4.01 16.89
C ASP A 42 1.96 3.38 17.32
N ALA A 43 1.98 2.09 17.70
CA ALA A 43 3.22 1.38 18.06
C ALA A 43 4.16 1.23 16.86
N ASP A 44 3.63 0.91 15.67
CA ASP A 44 4.44 0.82 14.45
C ASP A 44 5.07 2.18 14.10
N ILE A 45 4.31 3.27 14.27
CA ILE A 45 4.73 4.64 13.96
C ILE A 45 5.74 5.17 14.98
N GLN A 46 5.52 4.93 16.28
CA GLN A 46 6.42 5.37 17.35
C GLN A 46 7.83 4.76 17.23
N GLY A 47 7.96 3.61 16.57
CA GLY A 47 9.26 3.00 16.26
C GLY A 47 10.04 3.73 15.16
N VAL A 48 9.45 4.72 14.49
CA VAL A 48 10.07 5.45 13.39
C VAL A 48 10.57 6.83 13.87
N PRO A 49 11.84 7.19 13.63
CA PRO A 49 12.38 8.52 13.94
C PRO A 49 11.51 9.67 13.41
N ALA A 50 11.33 10.71 14.23
CA ALA A 50 10.43 11.81 13.92
C ALA A 50 11.09 13.06 13.31
N GLU A 51 12.42 13.08 13.22
CA GLU A 51 13.16 14.27 12.83
C GLU A 51 13.63 14.17 11.38
N ILE A 52 13.08 15.05 10.53
CA ILE A 52 13.48 15.18 9.12
C ILE A 52 14.16 16.54 8.93
N GLU A 53 15.38 16.52 8.40
CA GLU A 53 16.12 17.72 8.02
C GLU A 53 15.41 18.49 6.89
N GLU A 54 15.15 19.78 7.10
CA GLU A 54 14.40 20.63 6.17
C GLU A 54 15.12 20.92 4.85
N ALA A 55 16.43 20.66 4.78
CA ALA A 55 17.23 20.91 3.58
C ALA A 55 16.94 19.92 2.43
N ARG A 56 16.24 18.82 2.71
CA ARG A 56 15.93 17.79 1.70
C ARG A 56 14.83 18.27 0.74
N MET A 57 15.05 18.06 -0.55
CA MET A 57 14.07 18.40 -1.58
C MET A 57 12.88 17.43 -1.56
N VAL A 58 11.67 17.96 -1.45
CA VAL A 58 10.43 17.17 -1.58
C VAL A 58 10.34 16.57 -2.98
N THR A 59 10.23 15.26 -3.05
CA THR A 59 10.18 14.49 -4.30
C THR A 59 8.78 14.50 -4.91
N ASP A 60 7.75 14.45 -4.06
CA ASP A 60 6.34 14.41 -4.44
C ASP A 60 5.45 14.76 -3.23
N ALA A 61 4.17 15.05 -3.48
CA ALA A 61 3.14 15.17 -2.46
C ALA A 61 2.12 14.02 -2.59
N VAL A 62 1.64 13.53 -1.46
CA VAL A 62 0.71 12.39 -1.40
C VAL A 62 -0.57 12.81 -0.67
N GLU A 63 -1.67 12.81 -1.41
CA GLU A 63 -3.02 13.09 -0.93
C GLU A 63 -3.77 11.78 -0.61
N ASN A 64 -4.84 11.87 0.19
CA ASN A 64 -5.63 10.70 0.63
C ASN A 64 -4.71 9.59 1.18
N TRP A 65 -3.69 9.98 1.94
CA TRP A 65 -2.62 9.09 2.36
C TRP A 65 -3.03 8.26 3.59
N ARG A 66 -2.41 7.09 3.73
CA ARG A 66 -2.51 6.16 4.85
C ARG A 66 -1.13 5.57 5.11
N LEU A 67 -0.86 5.26 6.38
CA LEU A 67 0.28 4.43 6.75
C LEU A 67 -0.21 3.00 6.88
N ILE A 68 0.46 2.07 6.21
CA ILE A 68 0.20 0.64 6.31
C ILE A 68 1.46 -0.06 6.80
N THR A 69 1.30 -1.20 7.44
CA THR A 69 2.40 -2.03 7.93
C THR A 69 2.38 -3.36 7.21
N LEU A 70 3.50 -3.73 6.59
CA LEU A 70 3.82 -5.11 6.27
C LEU A 70 4.55 -5.70 7.49
N TYR A 71 3.87 -6.53 8.25
CA TYR A 71 4.42 -7.16 9.45
C TYR A 71 4.79 -8.61 9.17
N VAL A 72 5.95 -9.04 9.66
CA VAL A 72 6.48 -10.39 9.53
C VAL A 72 6.59 -10.99 10.93
N PRO A 73 5.54 -11.66 11.42
CA PRO A 73 5.47 -12.14 12.81
C PRO A 73 6.67 -12.99 13.26
N PRO A 74 7.17 -13.96 12.46
CA PRO A 74 8.30 -14.79 12.87
C PRO A 74 9.59 -14.02 13.16
N LEU A 75 9.72 -12.80 12.64
CA LEU A 75 10.88 -11.93 12.81
C LEU A 75 10.58 -10.72 13.70
N GLU A 76 9.34 -10.59 14.19
CA GLU A 76 8.82 -9.40 14.86
C GLU A 76 9.13 -8.09 14.10
N LEU A 77 9.14 -8.16 12.77
CA LEU A 77 9.60 -7.08 11.90
C LEU A 77 8.40 -6.33 11.31
N ALA A 78 8.31 -5.03 11.57
CA ALA A 78 7.29 -4.15 11.03
C ALA A 78 7.89 -3.17 10.01
N HIS A 79 7.38 -3.20 8.77
CA HIS A 79 7.72 -2.22 7.75
C HIS A 79 6.54 -1.26 7.54
N VAL A 80 6.69 -0.03 8.03
CA VAL A 80 5.71 1.04 7.76
C VAL A 80 5.93 1.58 6.36
N LEU A 81 4.85 1.69 5.58
CA LEU A 81 4.83 2.12 4.19
C LEU A 81 3.81 3.25 4.01
N LEU A 82 4.07 4.18 3.08
CA LEU A 82 3.16 5.25 2.71
C LEU A 82 2.34 4.81 1.49
N LEU A 83 1.02 4.76 1.66
CA LEU A 83 0.05 4.49 0.61
C LEU A 83 -0.80 5.73 0.37
N GLY A 84 -1.00 6.14 -0.88
CA GLY A 84 -1.85 7.28 -1.17
C GLY A 84 -1.90 7.65 -2.64
N LYS A 85 -2.41 8.84 -2.95
CA LYS A 85 -2.46 9.38 -4.31
C LYS A 85 -1.34 10.39 -4.53
N SER A 86 -0.43 10.03 -5.42
CA SER A 86 0.67 10.91 -5.85
C SER A 86 0.15 12.12 -6.63
N GLU A 87 0.56 13.32 -6.24
CA GLU A 87 0.25 14.55 -6.99
C GLU A 87 1.02 14.62 -8.31
N LYS A 88 2.25 14.11 -8.37
CA LYS A 88 3.08 14.11 -9.58
C LYS A 88 2.63 13.05 -10.59
N LYS A 89 2.40 11.80 -10.14
CA LYS A 89 2.01 10.67 -11.01
C LYS A 89 0.52 10.60 -11.29
N LYS A 90 -0.31 11.35 -10.53
CA LYS A 90 -1.78 11.40 -10.66
C LYS A 90 -2.48 10.05 -10.42
N GLY A 91 -1.86 9.14 -9.67
CA GLY A 91 -2.37 7.79 -9.40
C GLY A 91 -1.97 7.28 -8.02
N PRO A 92 -2.43 6.07 -7.65
CA PRO A 92 -2.03 5.43 -6.41
C PRO A 92 -0.52 5.17 -6.39
N VAL A 93 0.07 5.27 -5.21
CA VAL A 93 1.48 4.96 -4.98
C VAL A 93 1.62 4.24 -3.64
N LEU A 94 2.50 3.25 -3.60
CA LEU A 94 3.02 2.66 -2.37
C LEU A 94 4.52 2.96 -2.32
N SER A 95 5.00 3.54 -1.22
CA SER A 95 6.42 3.84 -1.03
C SER A 95 7.23 2.59 -0.66
N SER A 96 8.56 2.72 -0.65
CA SER A 96 9.43 1.80 0.10
C SER A 96 9.22 1.97 1.62
N LYS A 97 9.97 1.19 2.43
CA LYS A 97 10.03 1.34 3.89
C LYS A 97 10.22 2.81 4.27
N ILE A 98 9.40 3.30 5.19
CA ILE A 98 9.58 4.60 5.82
C ILE A 98 10.68 4.49 6.88
N LEU A 99 11.62 5.43 6.84
CA LEU A 99 12.70 5.53 7.83
C LEU A 99 12.49 6.71 8.78
N GLU A 100 11.73 7.72 8.37
CA GLU A 100 11.52 8.95 9.14
C GLU A 100 10.10 9.48 8.90
N ILE A 101 9.40 9.92 9.96
CA ILE A 101 8.04 10.49 9.89
C ILE A 101 7.94 11.74 10.76
N ASP A 102 7.84 12.91 10.15
CA ASP A 102 7.51 14.15 10.85
C ASP A 102 6.06 14.54 10.56
N LEU A 103 5.10 14.08 11.37
CA LEU A 103 3.68 14.41 11.18
C LEU A 103 3.37 15.88 11.45
N ASN A 104 4.18 16.59 12.25
CA ASN A 104 3.97 18.01 12.52
C ASN A 104 4.31 18.85 11.28
N LYS A 105 5.37 18.48 10.55
CA LYS A 105 5.72 19.08 9.27
C LYS A 105 4.98 18.47 8.08
N GLY A 106 4.31 17.33 8.30
CA GLY A 106 3.66 16.56 7.24
C GLY A 106 4.68 16.01 6.24
N LEU A 107 5.76 15.39 6.72
CA LEU A 107 6.85 14.88 5.89
C LEU A 107 7.14 13.41 6.21
N VAL A 108 7.49 12.65 5.17
CA VAL A 108 7.87 11.23 5.28
C VAL A 108 9.11 10.95 4.45
N GLY A 109 10.17 10.49 5.10
CA GLY A 109 11.42 10.04 4.48
C GLY A 109 11.44 8.52 4.31
N THR A 110 11.84 8.05 3.14
CA THR A 110 11.82 6.61 2.81
C THR A 110 13.20 6.06 2.50
N GLU A 111 13.37 4.74 2.60
CA GLU A 111 14.61 4.01 2.33
C GLU A 111 15.16 4.24 0.92
N SER A 112 14.29 4.48 -0.06
CA SER A 112 14.69 4.88 -1.42
C SER A 112 15.36 6.26 -1.52
N GLY A 113 15.42 7.01 -0.41
CA GLY A 113 15.87 8.40 -0.36
C GLY A 113 14.77 9.43 -0.65
N SER A 114 13.61 8.99 -1.13
CA SER A 114 12.48 9.88 -1.45
C SER A 114 11.93 10.54 -0.19
N LEU A 115 11.62 11.84 -0.30
CA LEU A 115 10.94 12.64 0.71
C LEU A 115 9.55 13.03 0.17
N TYR A 116 8.50 12.63 0.88
CA TYR A 116 7.12 12.92 0.52
C TYR A 116 6.53 13.98 1.43
N LYS A 117 5.77 14.91 0.84
CA LYS A 117 4.88 15.79 1.60
C LYS A 117 3.51 15.13 1.76
N LEU A 118 3.00 15.11 2.98
CA LEU A 118 1.69 14.59 3.32
C LEU A 118 0.63 15.68 3.13
N GLY A 119 -0.32 15.39 2.24
CA GLY A 119 -1.53 16.18 2.04
C GLY A 119 -2.62 15.82 3.05
N LYS A 120 -3.87 15.79 2.61
CA LYS A 120 -4.99 15.35 3.44
C LYS A 120 -4.91 13.85 3.71
N PRO A 121 -5.05 13.41 4.97
CA PRO A 121 -5.11 11.98 5.27
C PRO A 121 -6.40 11.38 4.70
N GLY A 122 -6.30 10.12 4.29
CA GLY A 122 -7.47 9.28 4.04
C GLY A 122 -8.08 8.76 5.34
N ALA A 123 -9.32 8.28 5.28
CA ALA A 123 -10.00 7.65 6.41
C ALA A 123 -10.30 6.17 6.11
N GLY A 124 -10.21 5.33 7.14
CA GLY A 124 -10.54 3.90 7.06
C GLY A 124 -9.67 3.12 6.06
N GLU A 125 -10.23 2.03 5.53
CA GLU A 125 -9.57 1.19 4.53
C GLU A 125 -9.20 1.97 3.25
N PRO A 126 -8.09 1.61 2.58
CA PRO A 126 -7.77 2.16 1.28
C PRO A 126 -8.84 1.80 0.23
N PRO A 127 -9.12 2.68 -0.73
CA PRO A 127 -10.00 2.35 -1.85
C PRO A 127 -9.38 1.27 -2.76
N THR A 128 -10.19 0.62 -3.57
CA THR A 128 -9.80 -0.53 -4.39
C THR A 128 -8.55 -0.27 -5.24
N GLU A 129 -8.43 0.90 -5.87
CA GLU A 129 -7.28 1.25 -6.70
C GLU A 129 -5.96 1.32 -5.91
N HIS A 130 -6.02 1.65 -4.62
CA HIS A 130 -4.86 1.59 -3.73
C HIS A 130 -4.51 0.14 -3.38
N LEU A 131 -5.51 -0.72 -3.13
CA LEU A 131 -5.28 -2.13 -2.82
C LEU A 131 -4.65 -2.86 -4.01
N VAL A 132 -5.13 -2.59 -5.24
CA VAL A 132 -4.53 -3.11 -6.48
C VAL A 132 -3.08 -2.63 -6.63
N GLN A 133 -2.79 -1.36 -6.29
CA GLN A 133 -1.42 -0.85 -6.29
C GLN A 133 -0.53 -1.57 -5.28
N VAL A 134 -1.04 -1.92 -4.10
CA VAL A 134 -0.29 -2.73 -3.12
C VAL A 134 0.04 -4.09 -3.71
N CYS A 135 -0.93 -4.77 -4.32
CA CYS A 135 -0.69 -6.06 -4.98
C CYS A 135 0.39 -5.98 -6.05
N ALA A 136 0.30 -4.99 -6.95
CA ALA A 136 1.29 -4.76 -8.00
C ALA A 136 2.68 -4.48 -7.43
N THR A 137 2.78 -3.71 -6.35
CA THR A 137 4.06 -3.41 -5.70
C THR A 137 4.67 -4.64 -5.02
N LEU A 138 3.89 -5.50 -4.36
CA LEU A 138 4.42 -6.74 -3.76
C LEU A 138 4.94 -7.72 -4.82
N HIS A 139 4.25 -7.83 -5.96
CA HIS A 139 4.77 -8.58 -7.10
C HIS A 139 6.07 -7.98 -7.65
N PHE A 140 6.14 -6.65 -7.79
CA PHE A 140 7.36 -5.96 -8.21
C PHE A 140 8.54 -6.17 -7.25
N TRP A 141 8.28 -6.28 -5.94
CA TRP A 141 9.30 -6.62 -4.93
C TRP A 141 9.64 -8.12 -4.88
N GLY A 142 8.96 -8.96 -5.65
CA GLY A 142 9.21 -10.40 -5.73
C GLY A 142 8.59 -11.22 -4.59
N SER A 143 7.75 -10.63 -3.74
CA SER A 143 7.06 -11.33 -2.65
C SER A 143 5.64 -11.76 -3.00
N GLY A 144 5.08 -11.26 -4.10
CA GLY A 144 3.68 -11.48 -4.46
C GLY A 144 3.29 -12.96 -4.62
N GLU A 145 4.07 -13.74 -5.37
CA GLU A 145 3.80 -15.17 -5.57
C GLU A 145 3.86 -15.96 -4.27
N ILE A 146 4.90 -15.72 -3.45
CA ILE A 146 5.10 -16.41 -2.17
C ILE A 146 3.96 -16.13 -1.18
N LEU A 147 3.37 -14.94 -1.24
CA LEU A 147 2.31 -14.51 -0.32
C LEU A 147 0.88 -14.76 -0.87
N GLY A 148 0.76 -15.41 -2.03
CA GLY A 148 -0.53 -15.62 -2.70
C GLY A 148 -1.25 -14.32 -3.07
N VAL A 149 -0.49 -13.26 -3.37
CA VAL A 149 -1.04 -11.93 -3.69
C VAL A 149 -1.73 -11.97 -5.05
N PRO A 150 -2.97 -11.46 -5.18
CA PRO A 150 -3.65 -11.40 -6.48
C PRO A 150 -2.83 -10.69 -7.56
N THR A 151 -2.81 -11.27 -8.75
CA THR A 151 -2.18 -10.68 -9.95
C THR A 151 -3.25 -10.05 -10.83
N PHE A 152 -2.92 -8.88 -11.38
CA PHE A 152 -3.76 -8.19 -12.36
C PHE A 152 -2.89 -8.00 -13.60
N ILE A 153 -3.25 -8.65 -14.71
CA ILE A 153 -2.52 -8.65 -15.99
C ILE A 153 -3.22 -7.72 -16.97
#